data_AF-A0A958GWC0-F1
#
_entry.id   AF-A0A958GWC0-F1
#
_cell.length_a   1.000
_cell.length_b   1.000
_cell.length_c   1.000
_cell.angle_alpha   90.00
_cell.angle_beta   90.00
_cell.angle_gamma   90.00
#
_symmetry.space_group_name_H-M   'P 1'
#
loop_
_entity.id
_entity.type
_entity.pdbx_description
1 polymer ?
#
loop_
_entity_poly.entity_id
_entity_poly.type
_entity_poly.pdbx_seq_one_letter_code
_entity_poly.pdbx_strand_id
1 'polypeptide(L)'
;MLARFRQAGDQLVCRSDNGQKSPRQRGLRQFAFALAMMIALSQGGCILVVAGLLSGPIAVGGAITGATIGTQTAYYNLQDFYDAYEANADTVELTETVAGLRIIDSNRNSYRALEKTLSPHGLSPESYLVLAELVRVRGQRIPELKKNIGVNGFPLIESLKDLEERALVEQKQVRHATSYVFVGATEAGEAALERARPALEHLRFEYLRRLSLDDRRTLTTLVAKAVGEENSPAAGTTGGVLGLTTGGEAEYLLSKQLITTQWLLKRKLERYGITDGEFQVISTLWLGRDVGPRTLSAVTQLRREELRELVSGLSVQNYIVQKAQVSEEGPYTLALGIKGEQLTEQLKPEIDSIDKVLFARLSEDERNTLAQLLTKMSRGIVG
;
A
#
# COMPACT_ATOMS: atom_id res chain seq x y z
N MET A 1 36.63 23.56 -7.25
CA MET A 1 36.28 22.38 -8.08
C MET A 1 35.62 22.77 -9.40
N LEU A 2 34.54 23.57 -9.39
CA LEU A 2 33.85 24.08 -10.59
C LEU A 2 34.75 24.86 -11.57
N ALA A 3 35.70 25.65 -11.08
CA ALA A 3 36.67 26.36 -11.94
C ALA A 3 37.63 25.42 -12.71
N ARG A 4 37.97 24.26 -12.15
CA ARG A 4 38.82 23.25 -12.83
C ARG A 4 38.06 22.48 -13.90
N PHE A 5 36.74 22.32 -13.73
CA PHE A 5 35.87 21.71 -14.75
C PHE A 5 35.66 22.64 -15.96
N ARG A 6 35.55 23.95 -15.73
CA ARG A 6 35.42 24.94 -16.82
C ARG A 6 36.69 25.00 -17.68
N GLN A 7 37.86 24.94 -17.05
CA GLN A 7 39.15 24.94 -17.75
C GLN A 7 39.40 23.66 -18.58
N ALA A 8 38.86 22.51 -18.17
CA ALA A 8 38.92 21.26 -18.94
C ALA A 8 37.94 21.24 -20.13
N GLY A 9 36.80 21.91 -20.01
CA GLY A 9 35.83 22.07 -21.11
C GLY A 9 36.36 22.95 -22.23
N ASP A 10 37.01 24.07 -21.91
CA ASP A 10 37.53 25.01 -22.92
C ASP A 10 38.74 24.45 -23.68
N GLN A 11 39.54 23.56 -23.08
CA GLN A 11 40.64 22.87 -23.78
C GLN A 11 40.17 21.83 -24.80
N LEU A 12 38.93 21.31 -24.67
CA LEU A 12 38.36 20.33 -25.61
C LEU A 12 37.72 20.96 -26.85
N VAL A 13 37.49 22.28 -26.85
CA VAL A 13 36.82 22.99 -27.95
C VAL A 13 37.82 23.59 -28.96
N CYS A 14 39.06 23.85 -28.58
CA CYS A 14 40.04 24.54 -29.43
C CYS A 14 40.96 23.64 -30.28
N ARG A 15 40.64 22.35 -30.49
CA ARG A 15 41.41 21.48 -31.40
C ARG A 15 40.48 20.57 -32.22
N SER A 16 39.94 21.11 -33.31
CA SER A 16 39.40 20.29 -34.41
C SER A 16 39.18 21.16 -35.66
N ASP A 17 40.26 21.68 -36.24
CA ASP A 17 40.24 22.00 -37.66
C ASP A 17 40.47 20.70 -38.46
N ASN A 18 39.64 20.51 -39.47
CA ASN A 18 39.59 19.42 -40.46
C ASN A 18 38.86 18.11 -40.08
N GLY A 19 37.68 17.95 -40.71
CA GLY A 19 37.29 16.73 -41.43
C GLY A 19 36.79 15.53 -40.63
N GLN A 20 35.48 15.27 -40.75
CA GLN A 20 34.77 14.02 -40.35
C GLN A 20 34.74 13.67 -38.84
N LYS A 21 33.59 13.97 -38.21
CA LYS A 21 33.28 13.52 -36.84
C LYS A 21 32.95 12.03 -36.83
N SER A 22 33.83 11.23 -36.21
CA SER A 22 33.64 9.79 -36.05
C SER A 22 32.46 9.45 -35.12
N PRO A 23 31.80 8.28 -35.29
CA PRO A 23 30.67 7.85 -34.45
C PRO A 23 30.96 7.86 -32.94
N ARG A 24 32.23 7.66 -32.56
CA ARG A 24 32.68 7.72 -31.16
C ARG A 24 32.52 9.11 -30.52
N GLN A 25 32.66 10.19 -31.29
CA GLN A 25 32.46 11.56 -30.76
C GLN A 25 30.99 11.91 -30.53
N ARG A 26 30.05 11.29 -31.28
CA ARG A 26 28.60 11.42 -31.02
C ARG A 26 28.21 10.68 -29.74
N GLY A 27 28.75 9.48 -29.52
CA GLY A 27 28.52 8.71 -28.30
C GLY A 27 28.99 9.43 -27.04
N LEU A 28 30.17 10.07 -27.08
CA LEU A 28 30.71 10.80 -25.92
C LEU A 28 29.87 12.05 -25.56
N ARG A 29 29.31 12.74 -26.57
CA ARG A 29 28.42 13.88 -26.36
C ARG A 29 27.06 13.47 -25.80
N GLN A 30 26.50 12.35 -26.29
CA GLN A 30 25.25 11.80 -25.76
C GLN A 30 25.43 11.28 -24.33
N PHE A 31 26.58 10.67 -24.01
CA PHE A 31 26.91 10.21 -22.66
C PHE A 31 27.12 11.39 -21.70
N ALA A 32 27.86 12.42 -22.11
CA ALA A 32 28.05 13.62 -21.28
C ALA A 32 26.74 14.38 -21.03
N PHE A 33 25.83 14.40 -22.01
CA PHE A 33 24.51 15.00 -21.87
C PHE A 33 23.60 14.19 -20.93
N ALA A 34 23.57 12.86 -21.06
CA ALA A 34 22.82 11.98 -20.17
C ALA A 34 23.34 12.05 -18.72
N LEU A 35 24.66 12.12 -18.55
CA LEU A 35 25.29 12.25 -17.23
C LEU A 35 25.01 13.62 -16.59
N ALA A 36 25.06 14.71 -17.37
CA ALA A 36 24.68 16.04 -16.88
C ALA A 36 23.20 16.12 -16.51
N MET A 37 22.32 15.44 -17.25
CA MET A 37 20.89 15.37 -16.96
C MET A 37 20.59 14.56 -15.68
N MET A 38 21.31 13.46 -15.44
CA MET A 38 21.18 12.69 -14.20
C MET A 38 21.72 13.44 -12.97
N ILE A 39 22.78 14.23 -13.13
CA ILE A 39 23.29 15.10 -12.06
C ILE A 39 22.34 16.26 -11.77
N ALA A 40 21.69 16.82 -12.80
CA ALA A 40 20.66 17.85 -12.65
C ALA A 40 19.37 17.32 -12.00
N LEU A 41 19.03 16.05 -12.21
CA LEU A 41 17.86 15.40 -11.59
C LEU A 41 18.12 14.93 -10.15
N SER A 42 19.39 14.69 -9.76
CA SER A 42 19.73 14.25 -8.40
C SER A 42 19.90 15.40 -7.40
N GLN A 43 20.08 16.64 -7.88
CA GLN A 43 20.07 17.83 -7.05
C GLN A 43 18.77 18.59 -7.30
N GLY A 44 17.75 18.31 -6.48
CA GLY A 44 16.38 18.82 -6.63
C GLY A 44 16.28 20.33 -6.82
N GLY A 45 16.38 20.76 -8.07
CA GLY A 45 16.20 22.13 -8.51
C GLY A 45 15.38 22.13 -9.78
N CYS A 46 14.12 22.54 -9.68
CA CYS A 46 13.32 22.89 -10.83
C CYS A 46 14.03 23.99 -11.62
N ILE A 47 14.52 23.68 -12.83
CA ILE A 47 14.86 24.70 -13.81
C ILE A 47 14.04 24.45 -15.07
N LEU A 48 12.98 25.24 -15.16
CA LEU A 48 12.25 25.53 -16.37
C LEU A 48 13.03 26.62 -17.11
N VAL A 49 14.05 26.25 -17.89
CA VAL A 49 14.68 27.13 -18.88
C VAL A 49 15.22 26.27 -20.03
N VAL A 50 14.45 26.11 -21.11
CA VAL A 50 14.86 26.41 -22.50
C VAL A 50 13.58 26.58 -23.34
N ALA A 51 13.04 27.80 -23.38
CA ALA A 51 12.26 28.31 -24.49
C ALA A 51 12.24 29.84 -24.36
N GLY A 52 13.30 30.47 -24.85
CA GLY A 52 13.52 31.91 -24.69
C GLY A 52 14.43 32.46 -25.78
N LEU A 53 14.12 32.14 -27.04
CA LEU A 53 14.49 32.98 -28.17
C LEU A 53 13.23 33.22 -28.97
N LEU A 54 12.84 34.50 -29.01
CA LEU A 54 11.69 35.14 -29.68
C LEU A 54 10.45 35.38 -28.78
N SER A 55 10.23 36.68 -28.53
CA SER A 55 9.02 37.38 -28.06
C SER A 55 8.81 37.63 -26.55
N GLY A 56 9.06 38.89 -26.14
CA GLY A 56 8.18 39.75 -25.33
C GLY A 56 7.99 39.49 -23.81
N PRO A 57 7.93 40.54 -22.96
CA PRO A 57 7.69 40.38 -21.53
C PRO A 57 6.17 40.33 -21.25
N ILE A 58 5.67 39.20 -20.75
CA ILE A 58 4.37 39.12 -20.10
C ILE A 58 4.59 38.66 -18.65
N ALA A 59 4.15 39.49 -17.72
CA ALA A 59 4.17 39.21 -16.29
C ALA A 59 3.27 38.01 -15.97
N VAL A 60 3.87 36.90 -15.56
CA VAL A 60 3.18 35.74 -14.97
C VAL A 60 3.73 35.55 -13.55
N GLY A 61 3.26 36.40 -12.64
CA GLY A 61 3.53 36.29 -11.21
C GLY A 61 2.19 36.30 -10.46
N GLY A 62 1.63 35.13 -10.17
CA GLY A 62 0.41 35.05 -9.36
C GLY A 62 -0.20 33.67 -9.14
N ALA A 63 0.00 32.72 -10.05
CA ALA A 63 -0.71 31.43 -9.96
C ALA A 63 0.09 30.29 -9.32
N ILE A 64 1.42 30.39 -9.23
CA ILE A 64 2.27 29.26 -8.80
C ILE A 64 2.35 29.17 -7.26
N THR A 65 2.22 30.29 -6.54
CA THR A 65 2.33 30.33 -5.06
C THR A 65 1.16 29.66 -4.34
N GLY A 66 -0.04 29.61 -4.94
CA GLY A 66 -1.22 29.02 -4.29
C GLY A 66 -1.22 27.50 -4.22
N ALA A 67 -0.66 26.83 -5.24
CA ALA A 67 -0.65 25.36 -5.31
C ALA A 67 0.38 24.73 -4.35
N THR A 68 1.53 25.39 -4.15
CA THR A 68 2.60 24.90 -3.27
C THR A 68 2.25 25.04 -1.79
N ILE A 69 1.54 26.10 -1.41
CA ILE A 69 1.09 26.33 -0.02
C ILE A 69 0.05 25.27 0.37
N GLY A 70 -0.89 24.92 -0.52
CA GLY A 70 -1.92 23.92 -0.25
C GLY A 70 -1.39 22.52 0.04
N THR A 71 -0.35 22.07 -0.70
CA THR A 71 0.28 20.76 -0.46
C THR A 71 1.14 20.73 0.80
N GLN A 72 1.77 21.85 1.15
CA GLN A 72 2.65 21.92 2.30
C GLN A 72 1.84 21.93 3.62
N THR A 73 0.70 22.64 3.67
CA THR A 73 -0.21 22.60 4.84
C THR A 73 -0.85 21.23 5.04
N ALA A 74 -1.21 20.51 3.97
CA ALA A 74 -1.74 19.15 4.09
C ALA A 74 -0.72 18.16 4.66
N TYR A 75 0.57 18.33 4.34
CA TYR A 75 1.65 17.50 4.86
C TYR A 75 1.91 17.74 6.35
N TYR A 76 1.88 19.01 6.80
CA TYR A 76 2.00 19.35 8.23
C TYR A 76 0.85 18.76 9.05
N ASN A 77 -0.40 18.84 8.56
CA ASN A 77 -1.56 18.32 9.28
C ASN A 77 -1.56 16.78 9.42
N LEU A 78 -0.99 16.05 8.46
CA LEU A 78 -0.87 14.59 8.56
C LEU A 78 0.20 14.18 9.57
N GLN A 79 1.32 14.91 9.59
CA GLN A 79 2.39 14.69 10.57
C GLN A 79 1.90 15.05 11.97
N ASP A 80 1.24 16.19 12.16
CA ASP A 80 0.64 16.58 13.44
C ASP A 80 -0.43 15.59 13.90
N PHE A 81 -1.22 15.02 12.98
CA PHE A 81 -2.12 13.92 13.31
C PHE A 81 -1.36 12.69 13.77
N TYR A 82 -0.31 12.26 13.06
CA TYR A 82 0.50 11.11 13.48
C TYR A 82 1.26 11.36 14.78
N ASP A 83 1.74 12.58 15.01
CA ASP A 83 2.46 12.98 16.22
C ASP A 83 1.50 13.11 17.40
N ALA A 84 0.29 13.66 17.22
CA ALA A 84 -0.77 13.63 18.22
C ALA A 84 -1.28 12.20 18.45
N TYR A 85 -1.34 11.39 17.40
CA TYR A 85 -1.69 9.98 17.46
C TYR A 85 -0.63 9.16 18.21
N GLU A 86 0.66 9.44 18.01
CA GLU A 86 1.78 8.84 18.74
C GLU A 86 1.85 9.36 20.18
N ALA A 87 1.69 10.67 20.41
CA ALA A 87 1.68 11.28 21.74
C ALA A 87 0.47 10.83 22.59
N ASN A 88 -0.68 10.60 21.96
CA ASN A 88 -1.82 9.98 22.62
C ASN A 88 -1.64 8.46 22.79
N ALA A 89 -0.80 7.82 21.99
CA ALA A 89 -0.43 6.41 22.20
C ALA A 89 0.43 6.21 23.45
N ASP A 90 1.21 7.21 23.84
CA ASP A 90 2.01 7.14 25.07
C ASP A 90 1.16 7.39 26.33
N THR A 91 -0.03 8.00 26.20
CA THR A 91 -0.95 8.29 27.32
C THR A 91 -2.12 7.31 27.43
N VAL A 92 -2.54 6.72 26.32
CA VAL A 92 -3.39 5.53 26.31
C VAL A 92 -2.45 4.35 26.43
N GLU A 93 -2.38 3.74 27.63
CA GLU A 93 -1.71 2.44 27.83
C GLU A 93 -1.90 1.61 26.57
N LEU A 94 -0.81 1.32 25.84
CA LEU A 94 -0.83 0.67 24.53
C LEU A 94 -1.40 -0.73 24.70
N THR A 95 -2.72 -0.81 24.82
CA THR A 95 -3.43 -2.06 24.92
C THR A 95 -3.22 -2.80 23.61
N GLU A 96 -3.13 -4.13 23.67
CA GLU A 96 -2.94 -4.99 22.48
C GLU A 96 -3.92 -4.61 21.34
N THR A 97 -5.13 -4.17 21.70
CA THR A 97 -6.17 -3.69 20.77
C THR A 97 -5.71 -2.50 19.91
N VAL A 98 -4.93 -1.56 20.44
CA VAL A 98 -4.46 -0.38 19.67
C VAL A 98 -3.46 -0.78 18.60
N ALA A 99 -2.51 -1.67 18.93
CA ALA A 99 -1.54 -2.19 17.96
C ALA A 99 -2.24 -2.99 16.86
N GLY A 100 -3.20 -3.86 17.22
CA GLY A 100 -4.01 -4.61 16.26
C GLY A 100 -4.79 -3.68 15.31
N LEU A 101 -5.40 -2.62 15.83
CA LEU A 101 -6.15 -1.65 15.02
C LEU A 101 -5.25 -0.87 14.06
N ARG A 102 -4.03 -0.48 14.49
CA ARG A 102 -3.00 0.14 13.62
C ARG A 102 -2.64 -0.74 12.45
N ILE A 103 -2.40 -2.03 12.72
CA ILE A 103 -2.06 -2.99 11.67
C ILE A 103 -3.23 -3.14 10.70
N ILE A 104 -4.47 -3.24 11.21
CA ILE A 104 -5.67 -3.34 10.38
C ILE A 104 -5.85 -2.11 9.48
N ASP A 105 -5.72 -0.90 10.01
CA ASP A 105 -5.89 0.33 9.24
C ASP A 105 -4.78 0.47 8.19
N SER A 106 -3.53 0.16 8.53
CA SER A 106 -2.42 0.14 7.57
C SER A 106 -2.63 -0.93 6.48
N ASN A 107 -3.15 -2.09 6.85
CA ASN A 107 -3.48 -3.15 5.90
C ASN A 107 -4.60 -2.73 4.94
N ARG A 108 -5.61 -1.99 5.42
CA ARG A 108 -6.68 -1.49 4.55
C ARG A 108 -6.16 -0.51 3.50
N ASN A 109 -5.34 0.45 3.91
CA ASN A 109 -4.76 1.42 2.98
C ASN A 109 -3.93 0.69 1.91
N SER A 110 -3.18 -0.34 2.30
CA SER A 110 -2.41 -1.11 1.31
C SER A 110 -3.26 -2.06 0.47
N TYR A 111 -4.42 -2.47 0.95
CA TYR A 111 -5.38 -3.27 0.18
C TYR A 111 -5.95 -2.44 -0.96
N ARG A 112 -6.37 -1.21 -0.70
CA ARG A 112 -6.89 -0.30 -1.74
C ARG A 112 -5.85 0.02 -2.80
N ALA A 113 -4.60 0.24 -2.39
CA ALA A 113 -3.52 0.48 -3.33
C ALA A 113 -3.25 -0.77 -4.20
N LEU A 114 -3.29 -1.96 -3.60
CA LEU A 114 -3.20 -3.23 -4.32
C LEU A 114 -4.36 -3.42 -5.30
N GLU A 115 -5.60 -3.17 -4.87
CA GLU A 115 -6.81 -3.24 -5.70
C GLU A 115 -6.72 -2.28 -6.89
N LYS A 116 -6.37 -1.01 -6.65
CA LYS A 116 -6.15 -0.01 -7.71
C LYS A 116 -5.06 -0.46 -8.71
N THR A 117 -4.03 -1.14 -8.22
CA THR A 117 -2.92 -1.65 -9.05
C THR A 117 -3.33 -2.85 -9.89
N LEU A 118 -4.15 -3.75 -9.34
CA LEU A 118 -4.57 -5.00 -10.00
C LEU A 118 -5.77 -4.82 -10.93
N SER A 119 -6.65 -3.86 -10.65
CA SER A 119 -7.89 -3.65 -11.42
C SER A 119 -7.70 -3.43 -12.93
N PRO A 120 -6.65 -2.72 -13.43
CA PRO A 120 -6.42 -2.58 -14.88
C PRO A 120 -6.01 -3.90 -15.55
N HIS A 121 -5.56 -4.88 -14.76
CA HIS A 121 -5.22 -6.23 -15.22
C HIS A 121 -6.41 -7.20 -15.04
N GLY A 122 -7.57 -6.69 -14.63
CA GLY A 122 -8.77 -7.46 -14.36
C GLY A 122 -8.66 -8.34 -13.13
N LEU A 123 -7.68 -8.15 -12.24
CA LEU A 123 -7.56 -8.96 -11.03
C LEU A 123 -8.11 -8.18 -9.84
N SER A 124 -8.90 -8.83 -9.00
CA SER A 124 -9.09 -8.37 -7.62
C SER A 124 -7.89 -8.84 -6.76
N PRO A 125 -7.64 -8.24 -5.59
CA PRO A 125 -6.64 -8.75 -4.64
C PRO A 125 -6.83 -10.24 -4.32
N GLU A 126 -8.08 -10.67 -4.10
CA GLU A 126 -8.43 -12.06 -3.85
C GLU A 126 -8.06 -12.97 -5.02
N SER A 127 -8.45 -12.57 -6.22
CA SER A 127 -8.18 -13.29 -7.46
C SER A 127 -6.67 -13.45 -7.66
N TYR A 128 -5.92 -12.38 -7.40
CA TYR A 128 -4.45 -12.39 -7.42
C TYR A 128 -3.88 -13.38 -6.41
N LEU A 129 -4.32 -13.36 -5.15
CA LEU A 129 -3.80 -14.26 -4.12
C LEU A 129 -4.10 -15.73 -4.42
N VAL A 130 -5.31 -16.04 -4.89
CA VAL A 130 -5.69 -17.40 -5.30
C VAL A 130 -4.83 -17.87 -6.47
N LEU A 131 -4.68 -17.06 -7.52
CA LEU A 131 -3.84 -17.40 -8.67
C LEU A 131 -2.37 -17.55 -8.26
N ALA A 132 -1.82 -16.61 -7.50
CA ALA A 132 -0.44 -16.65 -7.03
C ALA A 132 -0.17 -17.93 -6.23
N GLU A 133 -1.11 -18.34 -5.38
CA GLU A 133 -0.99 -19.56 -4.61
C GLU A 133 -1.07 -20.83 -5.46
N LEU A 134 -1.98 -20.88 -6.44
CA LEU A 134 -2.11 -22.00 -7.37
C LEU A 134 -0.91 -22.15 -8.30
N VAL A 135 -0.25 -21.04 -8.64
CA VAL A 135 0.97 -21.05 -9.45
C VAL A 135 2.18 -21.45 -8.58
N ARG A 136 2.24 -20.97 -7.34
CA ARG A 136 3.30 -21.33 -6.37
C ARG A 136 3.28 -22.83 -6.02
N VAL A 137 2.10 -23.39 -5.79
CA VAL A 137 1.90 -24.82 -5.53
C VAL A 137 0.96 -25.36 -6.61
N ARG A 138 1.56 -25.95 -7.66
CA ARG A 138 0.86 -26.45 -8.84
C ARG A 138 -0.15 -27.53 -8.48
N GLY A 139 -1.43 -27.25 -8.74
CA GLY A 139 -2.53 -28.21 -8.59
C GLY A 139 -2.81 -28.56 -7.13
N GLN A 140 -3.79 -27.89 -6.53
CA GLN A 140 -4.11 -28.07 -5.11
C GLN A 140 -5.54 -28.56 -4.92
N ARG A 141 -5.77 -29.33 -3.86
CA ARG A 141 -7.13 -29.60 -3.40
C ARG A 141 -7.68 -28.36 -2.71
N ILE A 142 -8.99 -28.07 -2.86
CA ILE A 142 -9.61 -26.90 -2.22
C ILE A 142 -9.32 -26.81 -0.69
N PRO A 143 -9.36 -27.90 0.10
CA PRO A 143 -8.99 -27.84 1.52
C PRO A 143 -7.52 -27.44 1.77
N GLU A 144 -6.61 -27.84 0.89
CA GLU A 144 -5.20 -27.45 0.96
C GLU A 144 -5.03 -25.99 0.58
N LEU A 145 -5.69 -25.54 -0.49
CA LEU A 145 -5.71 -24.14 -0.89
C LEU A 145 -6.25 -23.23 0.22
N LYS A 146 -7.35 -23.63 0.88
CA LYS A 146 -7.90 -22.92 2.06
C LYS A 146 -6.89 -22.82 3.18
N LYS A 147 -6.25 -23.94 3.52
CA LYS A 147 -5.22 -24.00 4.56
C LYS A 147 -4.03 -23.10 4.20
N ASN A 148 -3.58 -23.16 2.94
CA ASN A 148 -2.42 -22.42 2.49
C ASN A 148 -2.70 -20.92 2.44
N ILE A 149 -3.84 -20.48 1.91
CA ILE A 149 -4.21 -19.05 1.91
C ILE A 149 -4.50 -18.55 3.34
N GLY A 150 -4.91 -19.45 4.24
CA GLY A 150 -5.24 -19.13 5.63
C GLY A 150 -6.69 -18.69 5.81
N VAL A 151 -7.58 -19.11 4.90
CA VAL A 151 -8.94 -18.58 4.81
C VAL A 151 -9.94 -19.71 4.79
N ASN A 152 -10.90 -19.62 5.72
CA ASN A 152 -11.98 -20.56 5.87
C ASN A 152 -13.27 -19.99 5.28
N GLY A 153 -13.85 -20.68 4.30
CA GLY A 153 -15.26 -20.52 3.95
C GLY A 153 -15.55 -20.06 2.52
N PHE A 154 -16.57 -19.19 2.42
CA PHE A 154 -17.28 -18.79 1.22
C PHE A 154 -16.52 -17.83 0.27
N PRO A 155 -15.77 -16.81 0.76
CA PRO A 155 -15.09 -15.85 -0.13
C PRO A 155 -14.11 -16.49 -1.13
N LEU A 156 -13.40 -17.53 -0.70
CA LEU A 156 -12.51 -18.29 -1.58
C LEU A 156 -13.28 -18.98 -2.71
N ILE A 157 -14.46 -19.54 -2.41
CA ILE A 157 -15.27 -20.26 -3.39
C ILE A 157 -15.84 -19.29 -4.43
N GLU A 158 -16.28 -18.11 -4.01
CA GLU A 158 -16.70 -17.04 -4.94
C GLU A 158 -15.53 -16.61 -5.84
N SER A 159 -14.35 -16.40 -5.26
CA SER A 159 -13.15 -16.03 -6.02
C SER A 159 -12.76 -17.11 -7.03
N LEU A 160 -12.82 -18.39 -6.64
CA LEU A 160 -12.57 -19.52 -7.54
C LEU A 160 -13.58 -19.59 -8.68
N LYS A 161 -14.86 -19.33 -8.39
CA LYS A 161 -15.92 -19.31 -9.39
C LYS A 161 -15.70 -18.18 -10.41
N ASP A 162 -15.41 -16.96 -9.96
CA ASP A 162 -15.07 -15.83 -10.86
C ASP A 162 -13.87 -16.16 -11.74
N LEU A 163 -12.79 -16.69 -11.14
CA LEU A 163 -11.59 -17.08 -11.88
C LEU A 163 -11.87 -18.19 -12.91
N GLU A 164 -12.74 -19.15 -12.60
CA GLU A 164 -13.12 -20.24 -13.51
C GLU A 164 -13.99 -19.73 -14.66
N GLU A 165 -14.99 -18.88 -14.38
CA GLU A 165 -15.83 -18.23 -15.40
C GLU A 165 -14.99 -17.43 -16.40
N ARG A 166 -13.83 -16.91 -15.95
CA ARG A 166 -12.87 -16.16 -16.75
C ARG A 166 -11.75 -17.02 -17.35
N ALA A 167 -11.83 -18.34 -17.20
CA ALA A 167 -10.84 -19.32 -17.67
C ALA A 167 -9.41 -19.09 -17.15
N LEU A 168 -9.27 -18.49 -15.96
CA LEU A 168 -7.97 -18.27 -15.31
C LEU A 168 -7.57 -19.42 -14.38
N VAL A 169 -8.54 -20.21 -13.92
CA VAL A 169 -8.33 -21.48 -13.21
C VAL A 169 -9.13 -22.59 -13.88
N GLU A 170 -8.69 -23.83 -13.69
CA GLU A 170 -9.41 -25.03 -14.09
C GLU A 170 -9.68 -25.91 -12.86
N GLN A 171 -10.88 -26.48 -12.80
CA GLN A 171 -11.26 -27.48 -11.80
C GLN A 171 -11.29 -28.87 -12.45
N LYS A 172 -10.52 -29.81 -11.89
CA LYS A 172 -10.47 -31.21 -12.34
C LYS A 172 -11.04 -32.11 -11.24
N GLN A 173 -12.14 -32.80 -11.56
CA GLN A 173 -12.70 -33.81 -10.68
C GLN A 173 -11.91 -35.13 -10.78
N VAL A 174 -11.57 -35.71 -9.64
CA VAL A 174 -10.86 -36.99 -9.61
C VAL A 174 -11.86 -38.13 -9.83
N ARG A 175 -11.67 -38.93 -10.89
CA ARG A 175 -12.58 -40.03 -11.30
C ARG A 175 -12.98 -41.00 -10.19
N HIS A 176 -12.14 -41.21 -9.19
CA HIS A 176 -12.37 -42.19 -8.12
C HIS A 176 -12.70 -41.57 -6.77
N ALA A 177 -12.78 -40.25 -6.68
CA ALA A 177 -12.95 -39.56 -5.43
C ALA A 177 -13.82 -38.33 -5.66
N THR A 178 -15.14 -38.55 -5.67
CA THR A 178 -16.18 -37.54 -5.96
C THR A 178 -16.10 -36.31 -5.04
N SER A 179 -15.45 -36.43 -3.88
CA SER A 179 -15.24 -35.37 -2.91
C SER A 179 -13.99 -34.53 -3.11
N TYR A 180 -13.11 -34.86 -4.07
CA TYR A 180 -11.86 -34.10 -4.30
C TYR A 180 -11.88 -33.40 -5.65
N VAL A 181 -11.86 -32.08 -5.57
CA VAL A 181 -11.66 -31.19 -6.72
C VAL A 181 -10.26 -30.62 -6.63
N PHE A 182 -9.47 -30.87 -7.67
CA PHE A 182 -8.18 -30.23 -7.87
C PHE A 182 -8.39 -28.94 -8.64
N VAL A 183 -7.77 -27.87 -8.17
CA VAL A 183 -7.76 -26.57 -8.83
C VAL A 183 -6.34 -26.27 -9.26
N GLY A 184 -6.17 -25.81 -10.50
CA GLY A 184 -4.91 -25.32 -11.04
C GLY A 184 -5.11 -23.99 -11.76
N ALA A 185 -4.07 -23.17 -11.81
CA ALA A 185 -4.04 -22.02 -12.71
C ALA A 185 -3.91 -22.50 -14.16
N THR A 186 -4.63 -21.87 -15.09
CA THR A 186 -4.44 -22.10 -16.52
C THR A 186 -3.27 -21.27 -17.04
N GLU A 187 -2.83 -21.50 -18.28
CA GLU A 187 -1.86 -20.63 -18.96
C GLU A 187 -2.33 -19.16 -19.00
N ALA A 188 -3.64 -18.94 -19.15
CA ALA A 188 -4.22 -17.59 -19.10
C ALA A 188 -4.15 -16.97 -17.70
N GLY A 189 -4.32 -17.78 -16.65
CA GLY A 189 -4.12 -17.37 -15.25
C GLY A 189 -2.67 -16.97 -14.97
N GLU A 190 -1.71 -17.78 -15.39
CA GLU A 190 -0.28 -17.46 -15.28
C GLU A 190 0.07 -16.18 -16.05
N ALA A 191 -0.41 -16.04 -17.30
CA ALA A 191 -0.21 -14.84 -18.10
C ALA A 191 -0.87 -13.58 -17.50
N ALA A 192 -1.98 -13.72 -16.75
CA ALA A 192 -2.59 -12.60 -16.03
C ALA A 192 -1.68 -12.10 -14.91
N LEU A 193 -1.06 -13.00 -14.13
CA LEU A 193 -0.08 -12.63 -13.10
C LEU A 193 1.14 -11.97 -13.71
N GLU A 194 1.68 -12.53 -14.80
CA GLU A 194 2.84 -11.94 -15.49
C GLU A 194 2.56 -10.52 -16.02
N ARG A 195 1.35 -10.27 -16.51
CA ARG A 195 0.94 -8.91 -16.95
C ARG A 195 0.84 -7.93 -15.79
N ALA A 196 0.43 -8.38 -14.60
CA ALA A 196 0.31 -7.53 -13.41
C ALA A 196 1.66 -7.25 -12.72
N ARG A 197 2.66 -8.12 -12.95
CA ARG A 197 3.97 -8.08 -12.29
C ARG A 197 4.65 -6.70 -12.31
N PRO A 198 4.77 -5.97 -13.43
CA PRO A 198 5.46 -4.67 -13.42
C PRO A 198 4.76 -3.63 -12.54
N ALA A 199 3.42 -3.64 -12.50
CA ALA A 199 2.63 -2.73 -11.68
C ALA A 199 2.80 -3.07 -10.17
N LEU A 200 2.83 -4.35 -9.84
CA LEU A 200 3.10 -4.83 -8.48
C LEU A 200 4.53 -4.51 -8.02
N GLU A 201 5.53 -4.65 -8.90
CA GLU A 201 6.91 -4.28 -8.58
C GLU A 201 7.05 -2.78 -8.31
N HIS A 202 6.35 -1.95 -9.09
CA HIS A 202 6.29 -0.51 -8.86
C HIS A 202 5.61 -0.19 -7.53
N LEU A 203 4.47 -0.83 -7.25
CA LEU A 203 3.77 -0.70 -5.97
C LEU A 203 4.71 -1.06 -4.82
N ARG A 204 5.34 -2.24 -4.88
CA ARG A 204 6.32 -2.70 -3.90
C ARG A 204 7.45 -1.69 -3.70
N PHE A 205 7.99 -1.10 -4.77
CA PHE A 205 8.99 -0.06 -4.67
C PHE A 205 8.48 1.16 -3.87
N GLU A 206 7.28 1.65 -4.18
CA GLU A 206 6.67 2.77 -3.47
C GLU A 206 6.44 2.49 -1.97
N TYR A 207 6.03 1.26 -1.62
CA TYR A 207 5.87 0.84 -0.22
C TYR A 207 7.20 0.72 0.51
N LEU A 208 8.17 0.04 -0.11
CA LEU A 208 9.42 -0.32 0.57
C LEU A 208 10.47 0.79 0.52
N ARG A 209 10.37 1.80 -0.36
CA ARG A 209 11.40 2.85 -0.50
C ARG A 209 11.66 3.63 0.79
N ARG A 210 10.71 3.66 1.72
CA ARG A 210 10.85 4.32 3.03
C ARG A 210 11.51 3.43 4.09
N LEU A 211 11.55 2.12 3.88
CA LEU A 211 12.17 1.18 4.79
C LEU A 211 13.66 1.02 4.46
N SER A 212 14.48 1.02 5.52
CA SER A 212 15.89 0.63 5.43
C SER A 212 16.01 -0.83 4.98
N LEU A 213 17.20 -1.28 4.59
CA LEU A 213 17.39 -2.69 4.23
C LEU A 213 17.09 -3.62 5.43
N ASP A 214 17.48 -3.22 6.62
CA ASP A 214 17.24 -3.99 7.84
C ASP A 214 15.76 -3.98 8.23
N ASP A 215 15.07 -2.83 8.09
CA ASP A 215 13.62 -2.74 8.29
C ASP A 215 12.86 -3.69 7.36
N ARG A 216 13.27 -3.80 6.08
CA ARG A 216 12.65 -4.73 5.11
C ARG A 216 12.86 -6.19 5.48
N ARG A 217 14.05 -6.53 5.98
CA ARG A 217 14.35 -7.88 6.47
C ARG A 217 13.48 -8.20 7.69
N THR A 218 13.46 -7.31 8.67
CA THR A 218 12.61 -7.43 9.87
C THR A 218 11.14 -7.57 9.51
N LEU A 219 10.63 -6.72 8.62
CA LEU A 219 9.25 -6.81 8.12
C LEU A 219 8.97 -8.18 7.51
N THR A 220 9.84 -8.65 6.61
CA THR A 220 9.66 -9.94 5.93
C THR A 220 9.62 -11.09 6.94
N THR A 221 10.54 -11.11 7.91
CA THR A 221 10.57 -12.11 8.99
C THR A 221 9.30 -12.08 9.83
N LEU A 222 8.85 -10.90 10.25
CA LEU A 222 7.65 -10.75 11.08
C LEU A 222 6.39 -11.19 10.33
N VAL A 223 6.26 -10.81 9.06
CA VAL A 223 5.10 -11.20 8.23
C VAL A 223 5.13 -12.70 7.96
N ALA A 224 6.29 -13.29 7.63
CA ALA A 224 6.45 -14.74 7.45
C ALA A 224 6.02 -15.51 8.72
N LYS A 225 6.45 -15.04 9.89
CA LYS A 225 6.07 -15.61 11.18
C LYS A 225 4.58 -15.49 11.45
N ALA A 226 3.97 -14.32 11.17
CA ALA A 226 2.53 -14.08 11.32
C ALA A 226 1.70 -15.04 10.45
N VAL A 227 2.06 -15.23 9.18
CA VAL A 227 1.34 -16.15 8.29
C VAL A 227 1.70 -17.63 8.49
N GLY A 228 2.63 -17.92 9.41
CA GLY A 228 3.06 -19.28 9.76
C GLY A 228 3.96 -19.95 8.72
N GLU A 229 4.71 -19.17 7.94
CA GLU A 229 5.64 -19.62 6.89
C GLU A 229 7.13 -19.53 7.30
N GLU A 230 7.43 -19.48 8.60
CA GLU A 230 8.80 -19.35 9.13
C GLU A 230 9.78 -20.45 8.67
N ASN A 231 9.25 -21.63 8.31
CA ASN A 231 10.02 -22.78 7.83
C ASN A 231 9.82 -23.03 6.33
N SER A 232 9.21 -22.10 5.59
CA SER A 232 9.00 -22.28 4.16
C SER A 232 10.36 -22.35 3.47
N PRO A 233 10.71 -23.45 2.76
CA PRO A 233 12.01 -23.62 2.12
C PRO A 233 12.30 -22.57 1.03
N ALA A 234 11.27 -21.79 0.65
CA ALA A 234 11.40 -20.60 -0.18
C ALA A 234 12.35 -19.55 0.42
N ALA A 235 12.36 -19.38 1.75
CA ALA A 235 13.19 -18.39 2.43
C ALA A 235 14.71 -18.68 2.36
N GLY A 236 15.12 -19.91 1.99
CA GLY A 236 16.52 -20.35 1.98
C GLY A 236 17.12 -20.66 0.61
N THR A 237 16.31 -20.72 -0.45
CA THR A 237 16.78 -21.21 -1.75
C THR A 237 16.59 -20.14 -2.83
N THR A 238 17.69 -19.59 -3.33
CA THR A 238 17.78 -18.57 -4.39
C THR A 238 17.17 -18.99 -5.75
N GLY A 239 16.64 -20.20 -5.87
CA GLY A 239 15.87 -20.67 -7.01
C GLY A 239 14.38 -20.59 -6.74
N GLY A 240 13.82 -19.38 -6.82
CA GLY A 240 12.38 -19.17 -6.63
C GLY A 240 11.55 -19.97 -7.63
N VAL A 241 10.50 -20.63 -7.15
CA VAL A 241 9.56 -21.51 -7.90
C VAL A 241 8.81 -20.77 -9.03
N LEU A 242 9.05 -19.47 -9.20
CA LEU A 242 8.47 -18.60 -10.24
C LEU A 242 9.49 -17.66 -10.91
N GLY A 243 10.79 -17.89 -10.71
CA GLY A 243 11.80 -16.87 -11.04
C GLY A 243 11.64 -15.59 -10.19
N LEU A 244 10.81 -15.64 -9.14
CA LEU A 244 10.68 -14.59 -8.15
C LEU A 244 12.03 -14.47 -7.45
N THR A 245 12.70 -13.35 -7.67
CA THR A 245 13.83 -12.93 -6.86
C THR A 245 13.41 -12.85 -5.39
N THR A 246 14.35 -12.76 -4.46
CA THR A 246 14.06 -12.55 -3.03
C THR A 246 13.07 -11.42 -2.73
N GLY A 247 12.87 -10.47 -3.64
CA GLY A 247 11.83 -9.43 -3.53
C GLY A 247 10.39 -9.93 -3.71
N GLY A 248 10.16 -10.99 -4.48
CA GLY A 248 8.83 -11.51 -4.79
C GLY A 248 8.17 -12.29 -3.64
N GLU A 249 8.97 -12.92 -2.78
CA GLU A 249 8.45 -13.65 -1.62
C GLU A 249 7.86 -12.70 -0.57
N ALA A 250 8.59 -11.64 -0.21
CA ALA A 250 8.09 -10.64 0.74
C ALA A 250 6.78 -10.00 0.25
N GLU A 251 6.68 -9.73 -1.04
CA GLU A 251 5.49 -9.18 -1.68
C GLU A 251 4.28 -10.13 -1.61
N TYR A 252 4.50 -11.42 -1.90
CA TYR A 252 3.46 -12.45 -1.77
C TYR A 252 3.00 -12.57 -0.31
N LEU A 253 3.93 -12.65 0.64
CA LEU A 253 3.61 -12.78 2.07
C LEU A 253 2.85 -11.56 2.60
N LEU A 254 3.26 -10.35 2.22
CA LEU A 254 2.54 -9.12 2.54
C LEU A 254 1.14 -9.13 1.94
N SER A 255 1.00 -9.44 0.65
CA SER A 255 -0.30 -9.49 -0.01
C SER A 255 -1.23 -10.50 0.65
N LYS A 256 -0.71 -11.69 0.98
CA LYS A 256 -1.43 -12.75 1.68
C LYS A 256 -1.91 -12.31 3.05
N GLN A 257 -1.02 -11.81 3.91
CA GLN A 257 -1.38 -11.32 5.24
C GLN A 257 -2.46 -10.26 5.17
N LEU A 258 -2.34 -9.36 4.20
CA LEU A 258 -3.20 -8.22 4.03
C LEU A 258 -4.60 -8.58 3.54
N ILE A 259 -4.71 -9.43 2.52
CA ILE A 259 -5.99 -9.94 2.00
C ILE A 259 -6.70 -10.82 3.04
N THR A 260 -5.97 -11.70 3.73
CA THR A 260 -6.54 -12.52 4.80
C THR A 260 -7.08 -11.66 5.94
N THR A 261 -6.38 -10.57 6.30
CA THR A 261 -6.88 -9.59 7.27
C THR A 261 -8.21 -8.98 6.83
N GLN A 262 -8.29 -8.51 5.58
CA GLN A 262 -9.50 -7.89 5.04
C GLN A 262 -10.69 -8.84 5.00
N TRP A 263 -10.48 -10.10 4.62
CA TRP A 263 -11.53 -11.11 4.62
C TRP A 263 -12.06 -11.43 6.01
N LEU A 264 -11.17 -11.59 7.00
CA LEU A 264 -11.59 -11.81 8.38
C LEU A 264 -12.39 -10.63 8.91
N LEU A 265 -11.90 -9.41 8.65
CA LEU A 265 -12.55 -8.19 9.09
C LEU A 265 -13.94 -8.01 8.47
N LYS A 266 -14.04 -8.06 7.13
CA LYS A 266 -15.32 -7.91 6.41
C LYS A 266 -16.39 -8.85 6.96
N ARG A 267 -16.05 -10.13 7.17
CA ARG A 267 -16.97 -11.13 7.73
C ARG A 267 -17.46 -10.78 9.14
N LYS A 268 -16.63 -10.16 9.97
CA LYS A 268 -17.02 -9.72 11.31
C LYS A 268 -17.92 -8.48 11.23
N LEU A 269 -17.55 -7.50 10.40
CA LEU A 269 -18.28 -6.24 10.21
C LEU A 269 -19.70 -6.47 9.67
N GLU A 270 -19.90 -7.43 8.76
CA GLU A 270 -21.21 -7.79 8.21
C GLU A 270 -22.26 -8.11 9.30
N ARG A 271 -21.85 -8.63 10.46
CA ARG A 271 -22.75 -8.94 11.58
C ARG A 271 -23.32 -7.71 12.25
N TYR A 272 -22.62 -6.58 12.13
CA TYR A 272 -22.99 -5.30 12.72
C TYR A 272 -23.67 -4.38 11.70
N GLY A 273 -23.82 -4.83 10.45
CA GLY A 273 -24.43 -4.04 9.38
C GLY A 273 -23.59 -2.81 8.99
N ILE A 274 -22.29 -2.81 9.27
CA ILE A 274 -21.37 -1.74 8.91
C ILE A 274 -20.50 -2.16 7.74
N THR A 275 -20.31 -1.23 6.81
CA THR A 275 -19.39 -1.39 5.67
C THR A 275 -17.94 -1.18 6.10
N ASP A 276 -17.00 -1.62 5.24
CA ASP A 276 -15.56 -1.39 5.50
C ASP A 276 -15.21 0.11 5.55
N GLY A 277 -15.82 0.93 4.69
CA GLY A 277 -15.63 2.39 4.69
C GLY A 277 -16.19 3.06 5.96
N GLU A 278 -17.36 2.64 6.43
CA GLU A 278 -17.94 3.11 7.70
C GLU A 278 -17.05 2.74 8.88
N PHE A 279 -16.61 1.47 8.94
CA PHE A 279 -15.69 1.04 9.98
C PHE A 279 -14.37 1.81 9.94
N GLN A 280 -13.83 2.13 8.76
CA GLN A 280 -12.60 2.91 8.64
C GLN A 280 -12.73 4.32 9.23
N VAL A 281 -13.87 4.98 9.01
CA VAL A 281 -14.15 6.27 9.64
C VAL A 281 -14.26 6.11 11.15
N ILE A 282 -15.01 5.11 11.62
CA ILE A 282 -15.20 4.83 13.05
C ILE A 282 -13.87 4.47 13.73
N SER A 283 -13.03 3.61 13.15
CA SER A 283 -11.74 3.21 13.70
C SER A 283 -10.78 4.39 13.80
N THR A 284 -10.77 5.26 12.78
CA THR A 284 -9.94 6.47 12.81
C THR A 284 -10.39 7.42 13.91
N LEU A 285 -11.70 7.60 14.11
CA LEU A 285 -12.23 8.45 15.19
C LEU A 285 -12.02 7.83 16.58
N TRP A 286 -12.10 6.50 16.68
CA TRP A 286 -11.78 5.76 17.91
C TRP A 286 -10.32 5.97 18.32
N LEU A 287 -9.42 5.96 17.34
CA LEU A 287 -7.98 6.14 17.53
C LEU A 287 -7.55 7.59 17.76
N GLY A 288 -8.14 8.54 17.03
CA GLY A 288 -7.62 9.90 16.92
C GLY A 288 -8.31 10.96 17.77
N ARG A 289 -9.50 10.69 18.34
CA ARG A 289 -10.42 11.63 19.04
C ARG A 289 -10.54 13.02 18.36
N ASP A 290 -11.75 13.37 17.93
CA ASP A 290 -12.08 14.70 17.39
C ASP A 290 -11.22 15.11 16.16
N VAL A 291 -11.46 14.45 15.02
CA VAL A 291 -10.65 14.62 13.80
C VAL A 291 -11.36 15.54 12.80
N GLY A 292 -10.66 16.53 12.24
CA GLY A 292 -11.18 17.36 11.16
C GLY A 292 -11.42 16.57 9.85
N PRO A 293 -12.40 16.93 9.00
CA PRO A 293 -12.68 16.19 7.76
C PRO A 293 -11.51 16.06 6.79
N ARG A 294 -10.62 17.06 6.74
CA ARG A 294 -9.41 17.02 5.89
C ARG A 294 -8.44 15.95 6.38
N THR A 295 -8.14 15.96 7.67
CA THR A 295 -7.28 14.97 8.33
C THR A 295 -7.88 13.58 8.20
N LEU A 296 -9.18 13.44 8.44
CA LEU A 296 -9.89 12.17 8.26
C LEU A 296 -9.77 11.65 6.82
N SER A 297 -9.97 12.50 5.81
CA SER A 297 -9.78 12.10 4.40
C SER A 297 -8.35 11.68 4.09
N ALA A 298 -7.36 12.39 4.63
CA ALA A 298 -5.96 12.11 4.38
C ALA A 298 -5.51 10.79 5.04
N VAL A 299 -5.97 10.52 6.26
CA VAL A 299 -5.64 9.29 7.01
C VAL A 299 -6.35 8.06 6.43
N THR A 300 -7.65 8.21 6.10
CA THR A 300 -8.46 7.11 5.55
C THR A 300 -8.22 6.88 4.06
N GLN A 301 -7.56 7.83 3.37
CA GLN A 301 -7.39 7.84 1.92
C GLN A 301 -8.72 7.73 1.16
N LEU A 302 -9.82 8.08 1.81
CA LEU A 302 -11.14 8.14 1.18
C LEU A 302 -11.23 9.40 0.32
N ARG A 303 -11.82 9.26 -0.87
CA ARG A 303 -12.15 10.41 -1.71
C ARG A 303 -13.11 11.32 -0.97
N ARG A 304 -13.05 12.63 -1.26
CA ARG A 304 -13.84 13.64 -0.54
C ARG A 304 -15.34 13.38 -0.61
N GLU A 305 -15.83 12.95 -1.77
CA GLU A 305 -17.23 12.64 -2.03
C GLU A 305 -17.66 11.41 -1.23
N GLU A 306 -16.86 10.35 -1.29
CA GLU A 306 -17.09 9.09 -0.55
C GLU A 306 -17.06 9.32 0.96
N LEU A 307 -16.08 10.07 1.47
CA LEU A 307 -16.02 10.44 2.88
C LEU A 307 -17.25 11.25 3.30
N ARG A 308 -17.71 12.19 2.47
CA ARG A 308 -18.91 12.98 2.76
C ARG A 308 -20.15 12.09 2.87
N GLU A 309 -20.31 11.14 1.95
CA GLU A 309 -21.42 10.17 1.97
C GLU A 309 -21.38 9.30 3.24
N LEU A 310 -20.20 8.74 3.57
CA LEU A 310 -20.00 7.94 4.78
C LEU A 310 -20.26 8.73 6.05
N VAL A 311 -19.71 9.95 6.17
CA VAL A 311 -19.91 10.83 7.33
C VAL A 311 -21.38 11.21 7.47
N SER A 312 -22.07 11.51 6.36
CA SER A 312 -23.51 11.80 6.38
C SER A 312 -24.31 10.58 6.87
N GLY A 313 -24.03 9.39 6.33
CA GLY A 313 -24.70 8.15 6.73
C GLY A 313 -24.48 7.81 8.21
N LEU A 314 -23.23 7.86 8.66
CA LEU A 314 -22.86 7.61 10.06
C LEU A 314 -23.47 8.64 11.02
N SER A 315 -23.58 9.90 10.61
CA SER A 315 -24.19 10.95 11.43
C SER A 315 -25.70 10.74 11.56
N VAL A 316 -26.41 10.41 10.48
CA VAL A 316 -27.84 10.06 10.52
C VAL A 316 -28.10 8.87 11.45
N GLN A 317 -27.20 7.89 11.46
CA GLN A 317 -27.29 6.72 12.31
C GLN A 317 -26.88 6.98 13.78
N ASN A 318 -26.36 8.18 14.08
CA ASN A 318 -25.80 8.60 15.38
C ASN A 318 -24.53 7.86 15.81
N TYR A 319 -23.78 7.28 14.86
CA TYR A 319 -22.46 6.72 15.13
C TYR A 319 -21.40 7.81 15.33
N ILE A 320 -21.56 8.95 14.67
CA ILE A 320 -20.63 10.09 14.78
C ILE A 320 -21.40 11.39 15.02
N VAL A 321 -20.74 12.37 15.62
CA VAL A 321 -21.27 13.72 15.86
C VAL A 321 -20.29 14.78 15.34
N GLN A 322 -20.83 15.90 14.87
CA GLN A 322 -20.06 17.09 14.51
C GLN A 322 -19.96 18.00 15.73
N LYS A 323 -18.75 18.34 16.14
CA LYS A 323 -18.48 19.31 17.21
C LYS A 323 -18.04 20.62 16.58
N ALA A 324 -18.72 21.72 16.91
CA ALA A 324 -18.29 23.04 16.49
C ALA A 324 -16.93 23.33 17.14
N GLN A 325 -15.94 23.64 16.31
CA GLN A 325 -14.62 24.00 16.79
C GLN A 325 -14.11 25.14 15.91
N VAL A 326 -13.71 26.24 16.55
CA VAL A 326 -13.01 27.32 15.85
C VAL A 326 -11.54 26.91 15.81
N SER A 327 -11.16 26.12 14.81
CA SER A 327 -9.77 25.81 14.51
C SER A 327 -9.43 26.21 13.08
N GLU A 328 -8.13 26.29 12.78
CA GLU A 328 -7.65 26.55 11.42
C GLU A 328 -8.06 25.45 10.41
N GLU A 329 -8.42 24.26 10.90
CA GLU A 329 -8.73 23.09 10.06
C GLU A 329 -10.14 23.11 9.45
N GLY A 330 -11.03 23.96 9.99
CA GLY A 330 -12.40 24.09 9.53
C GLY A 330 -13.38 24.41 10.67
N PRO A 331 -14.67 24.58 10.35
CA PRO A 331 -15.66 24.99 11.33
C PRO A 331 -16.10 23.88 12.31
N TYR A 332 -15.71 22.63 12.08
CA TYR A 332 -16.09 21.51 12.92
C TYR A 332 -15.08 20.36 12.89
N THR A 333 -15.06 19.58 13.97
CA THR A 333 -14.41 18.27 14.09
C THR A 333 -15.46 17.16 14.16
N LEU A 334 -15.03 15.93 13.82
CA LEU A 334 -15.86 14.74 13.89
C LEU A 334 -15.44 13.90 15.09
N ALA A 335 -16.42 13.44 15.86
CA ALA A 335 -16.21 12.60 17.03
C ALA A 335 -17.13 11.37 16.98
N LEU A 336 -16.81 10.32 17.73
CA LEU A 336 -17.77 9.24 17.98
C LEU A 336 -18.97 9.79 18.76
N GLY A 337 -20.17 9.39 18.35
CA GLY A 337 -21.38 9.56 19.15
C GLY A 337 -21.58 8.38 20.10
N ILE A 338 -22.62 8.43 20.92
CA ILE A 338 -22.93 7.38 21.92
C ILE A 338 -23.03 5.99 21.27
N LYS A 339 -23.70 5.87 20.12
CA LYS A 339 -23.78 4.58 19.41
C LYS A 339 -22.44 4.16 18.80
N GLY A 340 -21.63 5.12 18.37
CA GLY A 340 -20.27 4.86 17.88
C GLY A 340 -19.40 4.27 18.97
N GLU A 341 -19.40 4.87 20.15
CA GLU A 341 -18.69 4.36 21.32
C GLU A 341 -19.17 2.95 21.69
N GLN A 342 -20.48 2.73 21.78
CA GLN A 342 -21.04 1.39 22.03
C GLN A 342 -20.62 0.36 20.99
N LEU A 343 -20.63 0.73 19.71
CA LEU A 343 -20.18 -0.15 18.63
C LEU A 343 -18.69 -0.46 18.76
N THR A 344 -17.84 0.51 19.09
CA THR A 344 -16.41 0.25 19.29
C THR A 344 -16.17 -0.72 20.44
N GLU A 345 -16.91 -0.62 21.55
CA GLU A 345 -16.84 -1.61 22.65
C GLU A 345 -17.25 -3.02 22.19
N GLN A 346 -18.24 -3.13 21.31
CA GLN A 346 -18.65 -4.42 20.74
C GLN A 346 -17.65 -4.98 19.74
N LEU A 347 -16.92 -4.11 19.02
CA LEU A 347 -15.92 -4.51 18.02
C LEU A 347 -14.58 -4.89 18.64
N LYS A 348 -14.20 -4.36 19.82
CA LYS A 348 -12.98 -4.73 20.54
C LYS A 348 -12.71 -6.25 20.57
N PRO A 349 -13.62 -7.11 21.10
CA PRO A 349 -13.37 -8.54 21.16
C PRO A 349 -13.25 -9.19 19.76
N GLU A 350 -13.86 -8.61 18.74
CA GLU A 350 -13.74 -9.10 17.36
C GLU A 350 -12.39 -8.73 16.75
N ILE A 351 -11.90 -7.51 17.00
CA ILE A 351 -10.55 -7.07 16.63
C ILE A 351 -9.49 -7.91 17.36
N ASP A 352 -9.64 -8.11 18.66
CA ASP A 352 -8.74 -8.97 19.45
C ASP A 352 -8.77 -10.42 18.94
N SER A 353 -9.93 -10.91 18.49
CA SER A 353 -10.03 -12.24 17.86
C SER A 353 -9.30 -12.29 16.52
N ILE A 354 -9.34 -11.23 15.71
CA ILE A 354 -8.58 -11.16 14.45
C ILE A 354 -7.09 -11.09 14.74
N ASP A 355 -6.67 -10.25 15.69
CA ASP A 355 -5.28 -10.11 16.13
C ASP A 355 -4.73 -11.46 16.59
N LYS A 356 -5.48 -12.18 17.45
CA LYS A 356 -5.10 -13.53 17.90
C LYS A 356 -4.99 -14.54 16.76
N VAL A 357 -5.85 -14.47 15.74
CA VAL A 357 -5.77 -15.41 14.62
C VAL A 357 -4.55 -15.12 13.73
N LEU A 358 -4.27 -13.84 13.47
CA LEU A 358 -3.23 -13.42 12.54
C LEU A 358 -1.83 -13.34 13.17
N PHE A 359 -1.76 -12.99 14.45
CA PHE A 359 -0.52 -12.62 15.12
C PHE A 359 -0.25 -13.44 16.39
N ALA A 360 -0.96 -14.55 16.64
CA ALA A 360 -0.67 -15.45 17.78
C ALA A 360 0.77 -15.97 17.83
N ARG A 361 1.50 -15.93 16.70
CA ARG A 361 2.91 -16.34 16.61
C ARG A 361 3.88 -15.21 16.92
N LEU A 362 3.42 -13.97 16.98
CA LEU A 362 4.24 -12.81 17.28
C LEU A 362 4.18 -12.50 18.77
N SER A 363 5.33 -12.17 19.37
CA SER A 363 5.36 -11.54 20.69
C SER A 363 4.76 -10.14 20.63
N GLU A 364 4.52 -9.52 21.79
CA GLU A 364 4.09 -8.13 21.88
C GLU A 364 5.09 -7.16 21.22
N ASP A 365 6.38 -7.30 21.51
CA ASP A 365 7.45 -6.50 20.88
C ASP A 365 7.49 -6.68 19.36
N GLU A 366 7.30 -7.90 18.88
CA GLU A 366 7.24 -8.22 17.45
C GLU A 366 6.01 -7.57 16.79
N ARG A 367 4.85 -7.59 17.46
CA ARG A 367 3.63 -6.91 16.99
C ARG A 367 3.81 -5.40 16.94
N ASN A 368 4.40 -4.81 17.97
CA ASN A 368 4.71 -3.37 18.00
C ASN A 368 5.69 -2.98 16.89
N THR A 369 6.74 -3.77 16.69
CA THR A 369 7.70 -3.58 15.59
C THR A 369 7.02 -3.67 14.23
N LEU A 370 6.15 -4.68 14.02
CA LEU A 370 5.39 -4.82 12.79
C LEU A 370 4.48 -3.61 12.53
N ALA A 371 3.75 -3.15 13.56
CA ALA A 371 2.88 -1.98 13.46
C ALA A 371 3.65 -0.72 13.08
N GLN A 372 4.83 -0.49 13.66
CA GLN A 372 5.71 0.63 13.31
C GLN A 372 6.20 0.56 11.86
N LEU A 373 6.63 -0.62 11.41
CA LEU A 373 7.11 -0.82 10.04
C LEU A 373 5.99 -0.60 9.01
N LEU A 374 4.79 -1.14 9.26
CA LEU A 374 3.61 -0.94 8.41
C LEU A 374 3.18 0.54 8.39
N THR A 375 3.23 1.23 9.52
CA THR A 375 2.95 2.67 9.61
C THR A 375 3.97 3.48 8.79
N LYS A 376 5.26 3.14 8.90
CA LYS A 376 6.34 3.79 8.13
C LYS A 376 6.16 3.61 6.62
N MET A 377 5.67 2.45 6.19
CA MET A 377 5.31 2.18 4.80
C MET A 377 4.09 2.99 4.34
N SER A 378 3.02 3.05 5.14
CA SER A 378 1.75 3.67 4.73
C SER A 378 1.82 5.20 4.62
N ARG A 379 2.69 5.85 5.40
CA ARG A 379 3.00 7.29 5.22
C ARG A 379 3.49 7.62 3.79
N GLY A 380 4.00 6.61 3.06
CA GLY A 380 4.43 6.66 1.66
C GLY A 380 3.39 7.10 0.66
N ILE A 381 2.14 6.71 0.90
CA ILE A 381 1.12 6.62 -0.13
C ILE A 381 0.34 7.94 -0.26
N VAL A 382 0.40 8.81 0.75
CA VAL A 382 -0.41 10.05 0.86
C VAL A 382 0.16 11.20 0.00
N GLY A 383 0.71 10.89 -1.18
CA GLY A 383 1.37 11.83 -2.09
C GLY A 383 0.52 12.28 -3.25
#